data_AF-A0A9X3SCR7-F1
#
_entry.id   AF-A0A9X3SCR7-F1
#
_cell.length_a   1.000
_cell.length_b   1.000
_cell.length_c   1.000
_cell.angle_alpha   90.00
_cell.angle_beta   90.00
_cell.angle_gamma   90.00
#
_symmetry.space_group_name_H-M   'P 1'
#
loop_
_entity.id
_entity.type
_entity.pdbx_description
1 polymer ?
#
loop_
_entity_poly.entity_id
_entity_poly.type
_entity_poly.pdbx_seq_one_letter_code
_entity_poly.pdbx_strand_id
1 'polypeptide(L)'
;MYAGTIRHRRFAPASHAFKYRLAMAWRDLGEGRRGFLSRREVLELVGEPFDGEIRLLSYPFGFNPVAFYYGYEGEAVRWIVAQVTNTPWGEQHSYVLGARGGSFEKEFHVSPFMAMDHTYFVRAAEPGETLSMHIESRRDGELAFDATLNLRRRPRRWSALIASTLRTLPLIYAHGVALKLKGVPHHPHPRTETS
;
A
#
# COMPACT_ATOMS: atom_id res chain seq x y z
N MET A 1 3.05 17.56 2.64
CA MET A 1 2.52 16.40 1.91
C MET A 1 3.66 15.71 1.19
N TYR A 2 3.46 14.50 0.66
CA TYR A 2 4.43 13.83 -0.20
C TYR A 2 3.88 13.72 -1.62
N ALA A 3 4.72 13.94 -2.62
CA ALA A 3 4.36 13.78 -4.02
C ALA A 3 5.51 13.18 -4.84
N GLY A 4 5.18 12.34 -5.81
CA GLY A 4 6.18 11.63 -6.60
C GLY A 4 5.53 10.63 -7.53
N THR A 5 6.08 9.41 -7.57
CA THR A 5 5.64 8.38 -8.51
C THR A 5 5.55 7.03 -7.84
N ILE A 6 4.62 6.22 -8.33
CA ILE A 6 4.61 4.78 -8.12
C ILE A 6 4.86 4.10 -9.46
N ARG A 7 5.69 3.06 -9.44
CA ARG A 7 5.95 2.20 -10.59
C ARG A 7 5.56 0.78 -10.21
N HIS A 8 4.82 0.12 -11.09
CA HIS A 8 4.50 -1.30 -11.01
C HIS A 8 5.18 -2.03 -12.17
N ARG A 9 5.75 -3.20 -11.88
CA ARG A 9 6.32 -4.09 -12.88
C ARG A 9 5.86 -5.52 -12.60
N ARG A 10 5.34 -6.17 -13.62
CA ARG A 10 5.03 -7.59 -13.64
C ARG A 10 5.99 -8.27 -14.60
N PHE A 11 6.58 -9.36 -14.15
CA PHE A 11 7.52 -10.18 -14.92
C PHE A 11 6.85 -11.49 -15.38
N ALA A 12 5.93 -12.03 -14.58
CA ALA A 12 5.19 -13.27 -14.89
C ALA A 12 3.67 -13.16 -14.62
N PRO A 13 2.84 -13.95 -15.33
CA PRO A 13 3.20 -14.78 -16.50
C PRO A 13 3.34 -13.97 -17.80
N ALA A 14 2.93 -12.69 -17.80
CA ALA A 14 3.11 -11.78 -18.93
C ALA A 14 3.72 -10.46 -18.47
N SER A 15 4.66 -9.92 -19.24
CA SER A 15 5.30 -8.66 -18.90
C SER A 15 4.32 -7.49 -18.98
N HIS A 16 4.31 -6.67 -17.94
CA HIS A 16 3.54 -5.44 -17.91
C HIS A 16 4.13 -4.46 -16.92
N ALA A 17 4.33 -3.21 -17.33
CA ALA A 17 4.84 -2.18 -16.45
C ALA A 17 4.12 -0.88 -16.70
N PHE A 18 3.94 -0.11 -15.63
CA PHE A 18 3.39 1.22 -15.71
C PHE A 18 3.88 2.08 -14.55
N LYS A 19 3.88 3.39 -14.76
CA LYS A 19 4.34 4.37 -13.80
C LYS A 19 3.42 5.58 -13.86
N TYR A 20 2.97 6.04 -12.71
CA TYR A 20 2.12 7.22 -12.63
C TYR A 20 2.50 8.10 -11.44
N ARG A 21 2.10 9.37 -11.53
CA ARG A 21 2.33 10.36 -10.48
C ARG A 21 1.18 10.32 -9.49
N LEU A 22 1.53 10.50 -8.21
CA LEU A 22 0.57 10.67 -7.14
C LEU A 22 1.10 11.64 -6.08
N ALA A 23 0.19 12.08 -5.22
CA ALA A 23 0.44 12.81 -4.01
C ALA A 23 -0.37 12.17 -2.88
N MET A 24 0.28 12.02 -1.73
CA MET A 24 -0.31 11.49 -0.51
C MET A 24 -0.16 12.52 0.60
N ALA A 25 -1.18 12.62 1.43
CA ALA A 25 -1.14 13.50 2.58
C ALA A 25 -0.30 12.84 3.69
N TRP A 26 0.53 13.65 4.34
CA TRP A 26 1.30 13.31 5.52
C TRP A 26 0.69 14.05 6.70
N ARG A 27 0.24 13.32 7.72
CA ARG A 27 -0.57 13.84 8.82
C ARG A 27 -0.30 13.05 10.09
N ASP A 28 -0.50 13.66 11.24
CA ASP A 28 -0.55 12.93 12.51
C ASP A 28 -1.82 12.08 12.56
N LEU A 29 -1.71 10.90 13.18
CA LEU A 29 -2.84 10.03 13.45
C LEU A 29 -3.60 10.60 14.66
N GLY A 30 -4.46 11.58 14.38
CA GLY A 30 -5.43 12.08 15.36
C GLY A 30 -6.56 11.08 15.62
N GLU A 31 -7.67 11.58 16.17
CA GLU A 31 -8.85 10.74 16.44
C GLU A 31 -9.54 10.27 15.15
N GLY A 32 -10.13 9.08 15.24
CA GLY A 32 -10.52 8.20 14.14
C GLY A 32 -11.13 8.88 12.91
N ARG A 33 -10.72 8.43 11.73
CA ARG A 33 -11.24 8.90 10.44
C ARG A 33 -11.81 7.73 9.67
N ARG A 34 -13.01 7.89 9.13
CA ARG A 34 -13.66 6.87 8.29
C ARG A 34 -12.70 6.39 7.19
N GLY A 35 -12.50 5.07 7.11
CA GLY A 35 -11.63 4.40 6.14
C GLY A 35 -10.17 4.24 6.58
N PHE A 36 -9.80 4.72 7.77
CA PHE A 36 -8.46 4.56 8.36
C PHE A 36 -8.57 3.96 9.75
N LEU A 37 -7.53 3.22 10.15
CA LEU A 37 -7.38 2.71 11.50
C LEU A 37 -7.24 3.88 12.49
N SER A 38 -7.88 3.74 13.64
CA SER A 38 -7.63 4.56 14.82
C SER A 38 -6.30 4.18 15.47
N ARG A 39 -5.78 5.05 16.36
CA ARG A 39 -4.59 4.72 17.17
C ARG A 39 -4.77 3.37 17.89
N ARG A 40 -5.93 3.14 18.50
CA ARG A 40 -6.21 1.90 19.23
C ARG A 40 -6.07 0.67 18.34
N GLU A 41 -6.69 0.68 17.16
CA GLU A 41 -6.61 -0.44 16.21
C GLU A 41 -5.19 -0.67 15.70
N VAL A 42 -4.41 0.40 15.46
CA VAL A 42 -2.99 0.27 15.09
C VAL A 42 -2.19 -0.39 16.21
N LEU A 43 -2.41 -0.01 17.47
CA LEU A 43 -1.72 -0.59 18.62
C LEU A 43 -2.12 -2.05 18.86
N GLU A 44 -3.40 -2.39 18.67
CA GLU A 44 -3.90 -3.77 18.73
C GLU A 44 -3.23 -4.67 17.67
N LEU A 45 -3.05 -4.15 16.44
CA LEU A 45 -2.34 -4.87 15.37
C LEU A 45 -0.85 -5.07 15.67
N VAL A 46 -0.20 -4.04 16.22
CA VAL A 46 1.23 -4.07 16.55
C VAL A 46 1.52 -5.00 17.73
N GLY A 47 0.61 -5.09 18.70
CA GLY A 47 0.68 -6.07 19.79
C GLY A 47 1.72 -5.78 20.88
N GLU A 48 2.34 -4.61 20.87
CA GLU A 48 3.28 -4.16 21.91
C GLU A 48 2.90 -2.77 22.48
N PRO A 49 3.24 -2.48 23.76
CA PRO A 49 3.07 -1.14 24.32
C PRO A 49 3.83 -0.09 23.52
N PHE A 50 3.15 1.01 23.19
CA PHE A 50 3.73 2.10 22.40
C PHE A 50 3.09 3.46 22.73
N ASP A 51 3.91 4.38 23.22
CA ASP A 51 3.53 5.75 23.61
C ASP A 51 3.95 6.82 22.58
N GLY A 52 4.75 6.42 21.58
CA GLY A 52 5.26 7.30 20.54
C GLY A 52 4.22 7.88 19.57
N GLU A 53 4.68 8.81 18.73
CA GLU A 53 3.87 9.44 17.69
C GLU A 53 3.52 8.43 16.59
N ILE A 54 2.30 8.51 16.05
CA ILE A 54 1.93 7.76 14.84
C ILE A 54 1.59 8.75 13.73
N ARG A 55 2.26 8.61 12.59
CA ARG A 55 2.01 9.44 11.40
C ARG A 55 1.43 8.62 10.26
N LEU A 56 0.46 9.20 9.57
CA LEU A 56 -0.28 8.59 8.48
C LEU A 56 0.13 9.18 7.13
N LEU A 57 0.54 8.29 6.22
CA LEU A 57 0.65 8.55 4.79
C LEU A 57 -0.55 7.93 4.06
N SER A 58 -1.41 8.76 3.49
CA SER A 58 -2.63 8.28 2.83
C SER A 58 -3.11 9.14 1.67
N TYR A 59 -3.93 8.54 0.81
CA TYR A 59 -4.79 9.30 -0.09
C TYR A 59 -5.84 10.11 0.72
N PRO A 60 -6.29 11.28 0.21
CA PRO A 60 -7.35 12.05 0.88
C PRO A 60 -8.74 11.42 0.71
N PHE A 61 -9.70 11.88 1.51
CA PHE A 61 -11.14 11.58 1.39
C PHE A 61 -11.58 10.12 1.59
N GLY A 62 -10.81 9.32 2.32
CA GLY A 62 -11.20 7.94 2.66
C GLY A 62 -11.06 6.93 1.51
N PHE A 63 -10.76 7.40 0.29
CA PHE A 63 -10.26 6.54 -0.77
C PHE A 63 -8.83 6.14 -0.44
N ASN A 64 -8.51 4.84 -0.35
CA ASN A 64 -7.18 4.43 0.05
C ASN A 64 -6.81 3.00 -0.38
N PRO A 65 -6.23 2.80 -1.58
CA PRO A 65 -5.76 1.48 -2.00
C PRO A 65 -4.65 0.97 -1.06
N VAL A 66 -3.84 1.89 -0.53
CA VAL A 66 -2.85 1.60 0.51
C VAL A 66 -2.57 2.84 1.39
N ALA A 67 -2.62 2.67 2.72
CA ALA A 67 -2.11 3.63 3.70
C ALA A 67 -0.95 3.03 4.48
N PHE A 68 -0.08 3.92 4.95
CA PHE A 68 1.03 3.55 5.82
C PHE A 68 0.97 4.37 7.11
N TYR A 69 1.00 3.67 8.24
CA TYR A 69 1.09 4.24 9.58
C TYR A 69 2.51 4.01 10.08
N TYR A 70 3.22 5.08 10.42
CA TYR A 70 4.60 5.06 10.91
C TYR A 70 4.58 5.33 12.40
N GLY A 71 5.01 4.36 13.21
CA GLY A 71 5.22 4.55 14.64
C GLY A 71 6.62 5.10 14.89
N TYR A 72 6.71 6.30 15.46
CA TYR A 72 7.96 6.97 15.83
C TYR A 72 8.23 6.84 17.33
N GLU A 73 9.44 6.38 17.66
CA GLU A 73 10.01 6.45 19.00
C GLU A 73 11.09 7.54 19.00
N GLY A 74 10.75 8.73 19.51
CA GLY A 74 11.54 9.94 19.29
C GLY A 74 11.59 10.31 17.80
N GLU A 75 12.79 10.40 17.23
CA GLU A 75 12.98 10.70 15.81
C GLU A 75 13.03 9.47 14.91
N ALA A 76 13.09 8.26 15.48
CA ALA A 76 13.28 7.02 14.74
C ALA A 76 11.96 6.30 14.48
N VAL A 77 11.77 5.78 13.25
CA VAL A 77 10.68 4.85 12.97
C VAL A 77 10.97 3.50 13.63
N ARG A 78 10.03 2.99 14.43
CA ARG A 78 10.10 1.67 15.07
C ARG A 78 9.43 0.60 14.22
N TRP A 79 8.24 0.89 13.70
CA TRP A 79 7.44 -0.02 12.89
C TRP A 79 6.60 0.74 11.85
N ILE A 80 6.09 0.00 10.87
CA ILE A 80 5.17 0.51 9.86
C ILE A 80 3.99 -0.45 9.75
N VAL A 81 2.76 0.07 9.81
CA VAL A 81 1.56 -0.70 9.45
C VAL A 81 1.13 -0.31 8.05
N ALA A 82 1.02 -1.28 7.14
CA ALA A 82 0.53 -1.10 5.78
C ALA A 82 -0.91 -1.63 5.68
N GLN A 83 -1.88 -0.71 5.65
CA GLN A 83 -3.30 -1.05 5.44
C GLN A 83 -3.61 -1.03 3.95
N VAL A 84 -4.06 -2.16 3.42
CA VAL A 84 -4.42 -2.35 2.02
C VAL A 84 -5.94 -2.51 1.93
N THR A 85 -6.58 -1.79 1.00
CA THR A 85 -8.03 -1.89 0.76
C THR A 85 -8.28 -2.53 -0.59
N ASN A 86 -9.01 -3.63 -0.60
CA ASN A 86 -9.48 -4.27 -1.82
C ASN A 86 -10.69 -3.50 -2.38
N THR A 87 -10.52 -2.85 -3.52
CA THR A 87 -11.59 -2.08 -4.19
C THR A 87 -12.09 -2.89 -5.39
N PRO A 88 -13.40 -3.09 -5.59
CA PRO A 88 -14.53 -2.38 -4.95
C PRO A 88 -15.13 -3.04 -3.71
N TRP A 89 -14.68 -4.23 -3.30
CA TRP A 89 -15.30 -5.01 -2.23
C TRP A 89 -15.24 -4.35 -0.85
N GLY A 90 -14.34 -3.39 -0.64
CA GLY A 90 -14.22 -2.62 0.60
C GLY A 90 -13.55 -3.37 1.74
N GLU A 91 -13.12 -4.61 1.50
CA GLU A 91 -12.34 -5.40 2.44
C GLU A 91 -10.98 -4.73 2.70
N GLN A 92 -10.48 -4.89 3.92
CA GLN A 92 -9.20 -4.31 4.34
C GLN A 92 -8.37 -5.37 5.04
N HIS A 93 -7.06 -5.30 4.83
CA HIS A 93 -6.09 -6.11 5.55
C HIS A 93 -4.86 -5.26 5.88
N SER A 94 -4.22 -5.54 7.01
CA SER A 94 -3.10 -4.76 7.50
C SER A 94 -1.89 -5.64 7.76
N TYR A 95 -0.73 -5.24 7.26
CA TYR A 95 0.55 -5.89 7.51
C TYR A 95 1.37 -5.04 8.47
N VAL A 96 1.94 -5.66 9.51
CA VAL A 96 2.89 -5.02 10.43
C VAL A 96 4.30 -5.30 9.92
N LEU A 97 5.10 -4.24 9.78
CA LEU A 97 6.45 -4.26 9.26
C LEU A 97 7.41 -3.67 10.29
N GLY A 98 8.66 -4.12 10.29
CA GLY A 98 9.74 -3.40 10.97
C GLY A 98 10.02 -2.05 10.28
N ALA A 99 10.79 -1.19 10.95
CA ALA A 99 11.16 0.13 10.45
C ALA A 99 11.73 0.15 9.01
N ARG A 100 12.44 -0.92 8.62
CA ARG A 100 13.06 -1.08 7.30
C ARG A 100 12.29 -2.00 6.36
N GLY A 101 11.10 -2.46 6.76
CA GLY A 101 10.31 -3.46 6.05
C GLY A 101 10.39 -4.85 6.69
N GLY A 102 10.23 -5.89 5.88
CA GLY A 102 10.15 -7.28 6.32
C GLY A 102 9.67 -8.20 5.20
N SER A 103 9.50 -9.48 5.50
CA SER A 103 8.92 -10.45 4.58
C SER A 103 7.79 -11.23 5.23
N PHE A 104 6.74 -11.51 4.46
CA PHE A 104 5.53 -12.16 4.94
C PHE A 104 4.79 -12.83 3.78
N GLU A 105 4.00 -13.84 4.08
CA GLU A 105 3.15 -14.49 3.10
C GLU A 105 2.00 -13.58 2.66
N LYS A 106 1.60 -13.71 1.39
CA LYS A 106 0.49 -12.93 0.84
C LYS A 106 -0.84 -13.48 1.36
N GLU A 107 -1.38 -12.80 2.36
CA GLU A 107 -2.65 -13.19 2.99
C GLU A 107 -3.88 -12.46 2.43
N PHE A 108 -3.72 -11.47 1.55
CA PHE A 108 -4.83 -10.65 1.07
C PHE A 108 -4.97 -10.62 -0.46
N HIS A 109 -6.19 -10.87 -0.95
CA HIS A 109 -6.49 -10.96 -2.38
C HIS A 109 -6.88 -9.60 -2.95
N VAL A 110 -5.87 -8.85 -3.42
CA VAL A 110 -6.05 -7.46 -3.92
C VAL A 110 -6.06 -7.32 -5.44
N SER A 111 -5.76 -8.40 -6.16
CA SER A 111 -5.74 -8.39 -7.62
C SER A 111 -6.15 -9.75 -8.15
N PRO A 112 -7.17 -9.82 -9.04
CA PRO A 112 -7.55 -11.07 -9.68
C PRO A 112 -6.47 -11.61 -10.62
N PHE A 113 -5.40 -10.86 -10.89
CA PHE A 113 -4.30 -11.30 -11.77
C PHE A 113 -3.04 -11.68 -10.97
N MET A 114 -3.17 -11.87 -9.66
CA MET A 114 -2.06 -12.24 -8.78
C MET A 114 -2.52 -13.34 -7.83
N ALA A 115 -1.88 -14.50 -7.93
CA ALA A 115 -2.20 -15.65 -7.10
C ALA A 115 -1.90 -15.37 -5.61
N MET A 116 -2.38 -16.25 -4.72
CA MET A 116 -2.18 -16.11 -3.27
C MET A 116 -0.87 -16.72 -2.78
N ASP A 117 -0.32 -17.68 -3.52
CA ASP A 117 0.93 -18.40 -3.22
C ASP A 117 2.17 -17.54 -3.53
N HIS A 118 2.28 -16.40 -2.85
CA HIS A 118 3.38 -15.47 -2.99
C HIS A 118 3.91 -15.04 -1.62
N THR A 119 5.23 -14.87 -1.53
CA THR A 119 5.87 -14.20 -0.41
C THR A 119 6.19 -12.76 -0.81
N TYR A 120 5.82 -11.80 0.04
CA TYR A 120 6.19 -10.40 -0.12
C TYR A 120 7.51 -10.09 0.56
N PHE A 121 8.33 -9.26 -0.08
CA PHE A 121 9.54 -8.69 0.49
C PHE A 121 9.45 -7.18 0.41
N VAL A 122 9.31 -6.52 1.55
CA VAL A 122 9.14 -5.08 1.67
C VAL A 122 10.44 -4.44 2.14
N ARG A 123 10.83 -3.35 1.49
CA ARG A 123 11.90 -2.45 1.94
C ARG A 123 11.31 -1.05 2.10
N ALA A 124 11.48 -0.48 3.28
CA ALA A 124 11.04 0.86 3.61
C ALA A 124 12.26 1.74 3.92
N ALA A 125 12.23 2.97 3.41
CA ALA A 125 13.13 4.02 3.85
C ALA A 125 12.42 4.88 4.89
N GLU A 126 13.18 5.32 5.90
CA GLU A 126 12.69 6.24 6.91
C GLU A 126 12.21 7.56 6.26
N PRO A 127 11.00 8.05 6.59
CA PRO A 127 10.45 9.26 5.98
C PRO A 127 11.22 10.53 6.37
N GLY A 128 11.74 11.27 5.38
CA GLY A 128 12.38 12.57 5.57
C GLY A 128 12.02 13.59 4.48
N GLU A 129 13.02 14.11 3.78
CA GLU A 129 12.82 14.86 2.53
C GLU A 129 12.29 13.95 1.40
N THR A 130 12.62 12.67 1.48
CA THR A 130 12.12 11.62 0.59
C THR A 130 11.47 10.51 1.38
N LEU A 131 10.54 9.80 0.75
CA LEU A 131 9.92 8.60 1.28
C LEU A 131 9.90 7.55 0.17
N SER A 132 10.46 6.38 0.45
CA SER A 132 10.49 5.26 -0.48
C SER A 132 9.94 3.99 0.17
N MET A 133 9.08 3.29 -0.57
CA MET A 133 8.58 1.97 -0.22
C MET A 133 8.69 1.08 -1.44
N HIS A 134 9.36 -0.05 -1.29
CA HIS A 134 9.52 -1.05 -2.33
C HIS A 134 8.94 -2.38 -1.85
N ILE A 135 8.16 -3.03 -2.70
CA ILE A 135 7.65 -4.38 -2.43
C ILE A 135 7.94 -5.26 -3.64
N GLU A 136 8.50 -6.42 -3.37
CA GLU A 136 8.61 -7.53 -4.31
C GLU A 136 7.59 -8.59 -3.92
N SER A 137 6.99 -9.22 -4.92
CA SER A 137 6.12 -10.37 -4.76
C SER A 137 6.76 -11.52 -5.52
N ARG A 138 7.15 -12.55 -4.76
CA ARG A 138 7.85 -13.72 -5.30
C ARG A 138 6.99 -14.95 -5.18
N ARG A 139 7.04 -15.80 -6.21
CA ARG A 139 6.37 -17.11 -6.26
C ARG A 139 7.44 -18.14 -6.57
N ASP A 140 7.54 -19.20 -5.77
CA ASP A 140 8.59 -20.22 -5.89
C ASP A 140 10.02 -19.62 -5.89
N GLY A 141 10.22 -18.52 -5.14
CA GLY A 141 11.48 -17.78 -5.09
C GLY A 141 11.74 -16.81 -6.26
N GLU A 142 10.95 -16.89 -7.33
CA GLU A 142 11.09 -16.03 -8.52
C GLU A 142 10.30 -14.73 -8.41
N LEU A 143 10.87 -13.63 -8.90
CA LEU A 143 10.23 -12.32 -8.88
C LEU A 143 9.09 -12.25 -9.91
N ALA A 144 7.84 -12.31 -9.44
CA ALA A 144 6.66 -12.23 -10.30
C ALA A 144 6.19 -10.78 -10.52
N PHE A 145 6.30 -9.94 -9.48
CA PHE A 145 5.85 -8.55 -9.49
C PHE A 145 6.67 -7.68 -8.53
N ASP A 146 6.85 -6.41 -8.86
CA ASP A 146 7.29 -5.39 -7.92
C ASP A 146 6.49 -4.09 -8.02
N ALA A 147 6.45 -3.37 -6.91
CA ALA A 147 5.99 -2.00 -6.86
C ALA A 147 7.01 -1.13 -6.11
N THR A 148 7.27 0.07 -6.64
CA THR A 148 8.14 1.06 -5.99
C THR A 148 7.42 2.39 -5.90
N LEU A 149 7.16 2.83 -4.69
CA LEU A 149 6.67 4.16 -4.35
C LEU A 149 7.87 5.05 -4.01
N ASN A 150 8.04 6.14 -4.74
CA ASN A 150 9.09 7.13 -4.51
C ASN A 150 8.48 8.51 -4.44
N LEU A 151 8.53 9.13 -3.27
CA LEU A 151 7.92 10.43 -3.00
C LEU A 151 8.94 11.41 -2.45
N ARG A 152 8.69 12.70 -2.69
CA ARG A 152 9.41 13.81 -2.06
C ARG A 152 8.45 14.68 -1.26
N ARG A 153 8.94 15.22 -0.15
CA ARG A 153 8.21 16.17 0.67
C ARG A 153 7.96 17.43 -0.16
N ARG A 154 6.74 17.95 -0.09
CA ARG A 154 6.28 19.14 -0.81
C ARG A 154 5.31 19.95 0.07
N PRO A 155 5.24 21.28 -0.13
CA PRO A 155 4.17 22.11 0.43
C PRO A 155 2.81 21.50 0.09
N ARG A 156 1.86 21.60 1.02
CA ARG A 156 0.54 20.98 0.85
C ARG A 156 -0.22 21.65 -0.30
N ARG A 157 -0.63 20.86 -1.29
CA ARG A 157 -1.44 21.32 -2.43
C ARG A 157 -2.63 20.39 -2.63
N TRP A 158 -3.82 20.85 -2.21
CA TRP A 158 -5.04 20.07 -2.24
C TRP A 158 -5.43 19.58 -3.65
N SER A 159 -5.23 20.40 -4.67
CA SER A 159 -5.52 20.00 -6.06
C SER A 159 -4.67 18.82 -6.52
N ALA A 160 -3.42 18.70 -6.06
CA ALA A 160 -2.58 17.55 -6.37
C ALA A 160 -3.06 16.28 -5.66
N LEU A 161 -3.53 16.39 -4.42
CA LEU A 161 -4.11 15.28 -3.66
C LEU A 161 -5.40 14.78 -4.32
N ILE A 162 -6.33 15.68 -4.66
CA ILE A 162 -7.57 15.37 -5.37
C ILE A 162 -7.28 14.69 -6.72
N ALA A 163 -6.40 15.29 -7.53
CA ALA A 163 -6.04 14.74 -8.84
C ALA A 163 -5.41 13.35 -8.73
N SER A 164 -4.70 13.04 -7.65
CA SER A 164 -4.11 11.73 -7.41
C SER A 164 -5.17 10.67 -7.12
N THR A 165 -6.13 10.99 -6.25
CA THR A 165 -7.28 10.12 -5.96
C THR A 165 -8.07 9.81 -7.24
N LEU A 166 -8.45 10.84 -8.00
CA LEU A 166 -9.28 10.68 -9.20
C LEU A 166 -8.61 9.89 -10.32
N ARG A 167 -7.28 9.98 -10.45
CA ARG A 167 -6.53 9.28 -11.52
C ARG A 167 -6.17 7.84 -11.17
N THR A 168 -6.03 7.53 -9.87
CA THR A 168 -5.48 6.23 -9.46
C THR A 168 -6.45 5.07 -9.80
N LEU A 169 -7.74 5.22 -9.52
CA LEU A 169 -8.72 4.15 -9.80
C LEU A 169 -8.82 3.80 -11.28
N PRO A 170 -9.08 4.75 -12.20
CA PRO A 170 -9.17 4.44 -13.62
C PRO A 170 -7.91 3.76 -14.16
N LEU A 171 -6.72 4.18 -13.68
CA LEU A 171 -5.45 3.57 -14.06
C LEU A 171 -5.37 2.12 -13.59
N ILE A 172 -5.69 1.83 -12.32
CA ILE A 172 -5.69 0.45 -11.79
C ILE A 172 -6.61 -0.45 -12.63
N TYR A 173 -7.83 0.01 -12.92
CA TYR A 173 -8.79 -0.75 -13.74
C TYR A 173 -8.31 -0.93 -15.19
N ALA A 174 -7.80 0.13 -15.84
CA ALA A 174 -7.28 0.06 -17.20
C ALA A 174 -6.13 -0.95 -17.32
N HIS A 175 -5.23 -0.98 -16.32
CA HIS A 175 -4.15 -1.96 -16.28
C HIS A 175 -4.65 -3.38 -15.98
N GLY A 176 -5.72 -3.54 -15.19
CA GLY A 176 -6.40 -4.83 -15.04
C GLY A 176 -6.97 -5.35 -16.37
N VAL A 177 -7.64 -4.50 -17.15
CA VAL A 177 -8.14 -4.85 -18.49
C VAL A 177 -7.00 -5.22 -19.43
N ALA A 178 -5.89 -4.45 -19.42
CA ALA A 178 -4.72 -4.77 -20.24
C ALA A 178 -4.11 -6.14 -19.89
N LEU A 179 -4.10 -6.53 -18.61
CA LEU A 179 -3.65 -7.88 -18.19
C LEU A 179 -4.60 -8.97 -18.67
N LYS A 180 -5.92 -8.73 -18.59
CA LYS A 180 -6.93 -9.66 -19.14
C LYS A 180 -6.74 -9.89 -20.63
N LEU A 181 -6.52 -8.82 -21.41
CA LEU A 181 -6.26 -8.91 -22.85
C LEU A 181 -4.95 -9.62 -23.19
N LYS A 182 -3.99 -9.65 -22.26
CA LYS A 182 -2.73 -10.39 -22.36
C LYS A 182 -2.84 -11.86 -21.93
N GLY A 183 -4.04 -12.34 -21.61
CA GLY A 183 -4.26 -13.73 -21.20
C GLY A 183 -3.71 -14.08 -19.82
N VAL A 184 -3.47 -13.09 -18.95
CA VAL A 184 -3.03 -13.37 -17.56
C VAL A 184 -4.17 -14.11 -16.83
N PRO A 185 -3.88 -15.25 -16.17
CA PRO A 185 -4.89 -16.03 -15.46
C PRO A 185 -5.66 -15.18 -14.46
N HIS A 186 -6.98 -15.40 -14.43
CA HIS A 186 -7.86 -14.78 -13.47
C HIS A 186 -8.05 -15.69 -12.26
N HIS A 187 -7.60 -15.25 -11.10
CA HIS A 187 -7.83 -15.88 -9.82
C HIS A 187 -9.11 -15.28 -9.22
N PRO A 188 -10.18 -16.08 -9.03
CA PRO A 188 -11.40 -15.57 -8.44
C PRO A 188 -11.14 -15.13 -7.01
N HIS A 189 -11.85 -14.09 -6.59
CA HIS A 189 -11.86 -13.69 -5.19
C HIS A 189 -12.27 -14.88 -4.33
N PRO A 190 -11.54 -15.22 -3.25
CA PRO A 190 -11.97 -16.27 -2.34
C PRO A 190 -13.40 -15.95 -1.88
N ARG A 191 -14.32 -16.93 -2.02
CA ARG A 191 -15.67 -16.74 -1.50
C ARG A 191 -15.54 -16.59 0.01
N THR A 192 -16.15 -15.54 0.56
CA THR A 192 -16.38 -15.45 2.00
C THR A 192 -17.25 -16.66 2.33
N GLU A 193 -16.68 -17.67 3.01
CA GLU A 193 -17.51 -18.65 3.69
C GLU A 193 -18.22 -17.86 4.79
N THR A 194 -19.48 -17.51 4.54
CA THR A 194 -20.40 -17.08 5.59
C THR A 194 -20.49 -18.23 6.59
N SER A 195 -19.70 -18.13 7.67
CA SER A 195 -19.97 -18.83 8.93
C SER A 195 -20.93 -18.01 9.78
#